data_AF-A0A1D4QIH8-F1
#
_entry.id   AF-A0A1D4QIH8-F1
#
_cell.length_a   1.000
_cell.length_b   1.000
_cell.length_c   1.000
_cell.angle_alpha   90.00
_cell.angle_beta   90.00
_cell.angle_gamma   90.00
#
_symmetry.space_group_name_H-M   'P 1'
#
loop_
_entity.id
_entity.type
_entity.pdbx_description
1 polymer ?
#
loop_
_entity_poly.entity_id
_entity_poly.type
_entity_poly.pdbx_seq_one_letter_code
_entity_poly.pdbx_strand_id
1 'polypeptide(L)'
;MKNNEAIQKAIQYVLDYEQSIKALSRELGEQEEALQQLKNKYKDFVINNEIEKSEELQEDLQQLEDEIQRKSRRFAVMIDTLPEVIQVQSKQVAKHAQLLELEYQEKYEEEANNLLNIRNEYREAKSKVLDLRAQYDNSINYADRQINRLADEYNVQKQMIHNGKSAGNTPFYHELYTPTGEDIKV
;
A
#
# COMPACT_ATOMS: atom_id res chain seq x y z
N MET A 1 3.39 1.53 -6.28
CA MET A 1 4.02 0.19 -6.48
C MET A 1 4.86 0.31 -7.73
N LYS A 2 6.18 0.20 -7.61
CA LYS A 2 7.12 0.62 -8.66
C LYS A 2 6.95 -0.17 -9.96
N ASN A 3 6.61 -1.46 -9.87
CA ASN A 3 6.38 -2.28 -11.07
C ASN A 3 5.10 -1.92 -11.83
N ASN A 4 4.03 -1.52 -11.13
CA ASN A 4 2.80 -1.06 -11.79
C ASN A 4 3.03 0.25 -12.57
N GLU A 5 3.78 1.19 -12.00
CA GLU A 5 4.18 2.42 -12.70
C GLU A 5 5.04 2.13 -13.94
N ALA A 6 5.93 1.13 -13.87
CA ALA A 6 6.75 0.71 -15.01
C ALA A 6 5.90 0.11 -16.15
N ILE A 7 4.89 -0.71 -15.81
CA ILE A 7 3.92 -1.25 -16.79
C ILE A 7 3.19 -0.11 -17.49
N GLN A 8 2.66 0.85 -16.74
CA GLN A 8 1.95 2.00 -17.29
C GLN A 8 2.82 2.83 -18.24
N LYS A 9 4.08 3.08 -17.87
CA LYS A 9 5.04 3.78 -18.73
C LYS A 9 5.31 3.05 -20.04
N ALA A 10 5.50 1.74 -20.01
CA ALA A 10 5.73 0.94 -21.21
C ALA A 10 4.53 0.96 -22.17
N ILE A 11 3.31 0.89 -21.62
CA ILE A 11 2.07 1.02 -22.40
C ILE A 11 1.97 2.43 -23.00
N GLN A 12 2.19 3.47 -22.20
CA GLN A 12 2.09 4.85 -22.65
C GLN A 12 3.07 5.15 -23.77
N TYR A 13 4.29 4.60 -23.70
CA TYR A 13 5.29 4.76 -24.76
C TYR A 13 4.79 4.28 -26.13
N VAL A 14 4.12 3.13 -26.19
CA VAL A 14 3.54 2.61 -27.44
C VAL A 14 2.45 3.54 -27.97
N LEU A 15 1.56 4.00 -27.08
CA LEU A 15 0.47 4.91 -27.45
C LEU A 15 1.01 6.25 -28.00
N ASP A 16 2.02 6.81 -27.34
CA ASP A 16 2.66 8.06 -27.78
C ASP A 16 3.36 7.89 -29.12
N TYR A 17 3.98 6.73 -29.35
CA TYR A 17 4.64 6.40 -30.61
C TYR A 17 3.62 6.29 -31.76
N GLU A 18 2.50 5.60 -31.54
CA GLU A 18 1.39 5.53 -32.51
C GLU A 18 0.77 6.90 -32.78
N GLN A 19 0.59 7.74 -31.75
CA GLN A 19 0.10 9.10 -31.92
C GLN A 19 1.07 9.95 -32.76
N SER A 20 2.37 9.79 -32.53
CA SER A 20 3.41 10.47 -33.31
C SER A 20 3.37 10.08 -34.78
N ILE A 21 3.13 8.79 -35.09
CA ILE A 21 2.93 8.32 -36.46
C ILE A 21 1.69 8.98 -37.09
N LYS A 22 0.56 9.01 -36.38
CA LYS A 22 -0.69 9.62 -36.86
C LYS A 22 -0.53 11.12 -37.11
N ALA A 23 0.14 11.84 -36.21
CA ALA A 23 0.42 13.26 -36.37
C ALA A 23 1.29 13.51 -37.60
N LEU A 24 2.37 12.74 -37.77
CA LEU A 24 3.25 12.87 -38.93
C LEU A 24 2.54 12.53 -40.25
N SER A 25 1.66 11.52 -40.26
CA SER A 25 0.82 11.20 -41.43
C SER A 25 -0.07 12.37 -41.84
N ARG A 26 -0.66 13.07 -40.85
CA ARG A 26 -1.52 14.20 -41.09
C ARG A 26 -0.73 15.40 -41.61
N GLU A 27 0.39 15.72 -40.98
CA GLU A 27 1.29 16.79 -41.43
C GLU A 27 1.76 16.56 -42.87
N LEU A 28 2.12 15.32 -43.22
CA LEU A 28 2.50 14.97 -44.59
C LEU A 28 1.38 15.24 -45.59
N GLY A 29 0.14 14.86 -45.28
CA GLY A 29 -1.01 15.14 -46.14
C GLY A 29 -1.24 16.64 -46.34
N GLU A 30 -1.17 17.43 -45.26
CA GLU A 30 -1.32 18.89 -45.31
C GLU A 30 -0.20 19.54 -46.16
N GLN A 31 1.04 19.03 -46.07
CA GLN A 31 2.18 19.53 -46.85
C GLN A 31 2.12 19.09 -48.32
N GLU A 32 1.66 17.88 -48.63
CA GLU A 32 1.46 17.42 -50.01
C GLU A 32 0.38 18.25 -50.72
N GLU A 33 -0.70 18.60 -50.03
CA GLU A 33 -1.71 19.53 -50.55
C GLU A 33 -1.13 20.93 -50.81
N ALA A 34 -0.34 21.47 -49.87
CA ALA A 34 0.34 22.75 -50.03
C ALA A 34 1.31 22.73 -51.21
N LEU A 35 2.09 21.65 -51.37
CA LEU A 35 3.00 21.46 -52.49
C LEU A 35 2.25 21.46 -53.82
N GLN A 36 1.10 20.77 -53.90
CA GLN A 36 0.30 20.73 -55.10
C GLN A 36 -0.25 22.12 -55.47
N GLN A 37 -0.69 22.91 -54.48
CA GLN A 37 -1.11 24.29 -54.70
C GLN A 37 0.04 25.17 -55.21
N LEU A 38 1.23 25.01 -54.64
CA LEU A 38 2.43 25.76 -55.04
C LEU A 38 2.86 25.39 -56.48
N LYS A 39 2.83 24.10 -56.83
CA LYS A 39 3.08 23.61 -58.19
C LYS A 39 2.10 24.18 -59.21
N ASN A 40 0.83 24.29 -58.86
CA ASN A 40 -0.19 24.90 -59.71
C ASN A 40 0.11 26.40 -59.93
N LYS A 41 0.44 27.14 -58.86
CA LYS A 41 0.83 28.57 -58.96
C LYS A 41 2.08 28.77 -59.83
N TYR A 42 3.11 27.94 -59.63
CA TYR A 42 4.31 27.97 -60.46
C TYR A 42 3.98 27.81 -61.94
N LYS A 43 3.16 26.81 -62.26
CA LYS A 43 2.72 26.55 -63.63
C LYS A 43 1.97 27.74 -64.22
N ASP A 44 1.10 28.39 -63.45
CA ASP A 44 0.37 29.58 -63.89
C ASP A 44 1.31 30.76 -64.16
N PHE A 45 2.32 31.00 -63.31
CA PHE A 45 3.33 32.04 -63.55
C PHE A 45 4.17 31.79 -64.81
N VAL A 46 4.57 30.53 -65.05
CA VAL A 46 5.29 30.15 -66.27
C VAL A 46 4.43 30.36 -67.51
N ILE A 47 3.15 29.96 -67.49
CA ILE A 47 2.22 30.14 -68.62
C ILE A 47 1.98 31.63 -68.93
N ASN A 48 1.90 32.46 -67.89
CA ASN A 48 1.68 33.90 -68.02
C ASN A 48 2.97 34.70 -68.25
N ASN A 49 4.11 34.02 -68.42
CA ASN A 49 5.42 34.63 -68.68
C ASN A 49 5.92 35.55 -67.54
N GLU A 50 5.48 35.30 -66.30
CA GLU A 50 5.90 36.01 -65.10
C GLU A 50 7.19 35.37 -64.53
N ILE A 51 8.30 35.52 -65.24
CA ILE A 51 9.55 34.78 -64.99
C ILE A 51 10.11 35.03 -63.58
N GLU A 52 10.24 36.29 -63.16
CA GLU A 52 10.79 36.63 -61.82
C GLU A 52 9.99 35.97 -60.68
N LYS A 53 8.65 35.99 -60.75
CA LYS A 53 7.79 35.34 -59.77
C LYS A 53 7.89 33.82 -59.79
N SER A 54 8.15 33.22 -60.97
CA SER A 54 8.34 31.78 -61.09
C SER A 54 9.68 31.34 -60.49
N GLU A 55 10.75 32.13 -60.66
CA GLU A 55 12.07 31.85 -60.09
C GLU A 55 12.05 31.94 -58.57
N GLU A 56 11.39 32.96 -58.00
CA GLU A 56 11.18 33.08 -56.55
C GLU A 56 10.44 31.85 -55.98
N LEU A 57 9.39 31.38 -56.67
CA LEU A 57 8.59 30.24 -56.21
C LEU A 57 9.32 28.89 -56.33
N GLN A 58 10.37 28.81 -57.13
CA GLN A 58 11.11 27.57 -57.38
C GLN A 58 11.95 27.15 -56.17
N GLU A 59 12.49 28.12 -55.42
CA GLU A 59 13.23 27.83 -54.19
C GLU A 59 12.30 27.29 -53.10
N ASP A 60 11.13 27.91 -52.91
CA ASP A 60 10.10 27.47 -51.97
C ASP A 60 9.59 26.05 -52.31
N LEU A 61 9.39 25.76 -53.60
CA LEU A 61 9.02 24.43 -54.10
C LEU A 61 10.06 23.39 -53.70
N GLN A 62 11.34 23.65 -53.95
CA GLN A 62 12.41 22.71 -53.64
C GLN A 62 12.53 22.47 -52.14
N GLN A 63 12.42 23.52 -51.32
CA GLN A 63 12.49 23.40 -49.87
C GLN A 63 11.34 22.54 -49.32
N LEU A 64 10.12 22.73 -49.82
CA LEU A 64 8.96 21.96 -49.39
C LEU A 64 9.03 20.49 -49.86
N GLU A 65 9.50 20.24 -51.09
CA GLU A 65 9.72 18.87 -51.58
C GLU A 65 10.76 18.11 -50.75
N ASP A 66 11.87 18.77 -50.42
CA ASP A 66 12.91 18.21 -49.56
C ASP A 66 12.37 17.90 -48.15
N GLU A 67 11.55 18.79 -47.58
CA GLU A 67 10.95 18.59 -46.27
C GLU A 67 9.99 17.40 -46.27
N ILE A 68 9.08 17.33 -47.25
CA ILE A 68 8.16 16.21 -47.43
C ILE A 68 8.96 14.92 -47.57
N GLN A 69 9.98 14.88 -48.43
CA GLN A 69 10.78 13.67 -48.63
C GLN A 69 11.46 13.19 -47.33
N ARG A 70 11.99 14.10 -46.51
CA ARG A 70 12.57 13.76 -45.20
C ARG A 70 11.51 13.20 -44.25
N LYS A 71 10.34 13.84 -44.16
CA LYS A 71 9.24 13.40 -43.31
C LYS A 71 8.66 12.07 -43.76
N SER A 72 8.48 11.83 -45.06
CA SER A 72 7.99 10.56 -45.60
C SER A 72 8.95 9.41 -45.30
N ARG A 73 10.27 9.63 -45.40
CA ARG A 73 11.27 8.63 -44.97
C ARG A 73 11.16 8.32 -43.48
N ARG A 74 11.03 9.36 -42.64
CA ARG A 74 10.84 9.18 -41.20
C ARG A 74 9.54 8.42 -40.90
N PHE A 75 8.44 8.76 -41.57
CA PHE A 75 7.15 8.11 -41.41
C PHE A 75 7.22 6.62 -41.77
N ALA A 76 7.83 6.27 -42.90
CA ALA A 76 8.05 4.89 -43.30
C ALA A 76 8.84 4.10 -42.25
N VAL A 77 9.98 4.65 -41.78
CA VAL A 77 10.77 4.02 -40.72
C VAL A 77 9.96 3.83 -39.45
N MET A 78 9.15 4.81 -39.05
CA MET A 78 8.36 4.71 -37.83
C MET A 78 7.25 3.65 -37.95
N ILE A 79 6.61 3.52 -39.10
CA ILE A 79 5.65 2.44 -39.36
C ILE A 79 6.33 1.08 -39.34
N ASP A 80 7.45 0.94 -40.03
CA ASP A 80 8.18 -0.33 -40.14
C ASP A 80 8.72 -0.80 -38.79
N THR A 81 9.10 0.13 -37.91
CA THR A 81 9.65 -0.18 -36.57
C THR A 81 8.58 -0.29 -35.49
N LEU A 82 7.32 0.10 -35.75
CA LEU A 82 6.22 0.00 -34.79
C LEU A 82 6.04 -1.41 -34.20
N PRO A 83 6.05 -2.51 -35.00
CA PRO A 83 5.94 -3.86 -34.44
C PRO A 83 7.06 -4.21 -33.47
N GLU A 84 8.30 -3.79 -33.76
CA GLU A 84 9.46 -4.02 -32.89
C GLU A 84 9.32 -3.23 -31.57
N VAL A 85 8.88 -1.97 -31.66
CA VAL A 85 8.56 -1.14 -30.49
C VAL A 85 7.52 -1.83 -29.61
N ILE A 86 6.41 -2.28 -30.20
CA ILE A 86 5.35 -3.02 -29.48
C ILE A 86 5.93 -4.27 -28.82
N GLN A 87 6.75 -5.03 -29.53
CA GLN A 87 7.33 -6.27 -29.01
C GLN A 87 8.25 -6.00 -27.81
N VAL A 88 9.12 -4.99 -27.89
CA VAL A 88 10.05 -4.61 -26.81
C VAL A 88 9.27 -4.16 -25.59
N GLN A 89 8.27 -3.29 -25.75
CA GLN A 89 7.47 -2.80 -24.63
C GLN A 89 6.60 -3.91 -24.03
N SER A 90 6.06 -4.81 -24.85
CA SER A 90 5.29 -5.98 -24.36
C SER A 90 6.14 -6.91 -23.48
N LYS A 91 7.43 -7.10 -23.82
CA LYS A 91 8.37 -7.85 -22.97
C LYS A 91 8.63 -7.14 -21.64
N GLN A 92 8.71 -5.82 -21.62
CA GLN A 92 8.84 -5.05 -20.38
C GLN A 92 7.60 -5.19 -19.50
N VAL A 93 6.41 -5.09 -20.08
CA VAL A 93 5.15 -5.30 -19.36
C VAL A 93 5.11 -6.69 -18.73
N ALA A 94 5.42 -7.74 -19.50
CA ALA A 94 5.44 -9.11 -18.99
C ALA A 94 6.42 -9.29 -17.81
N LYS A 95 7.63 -8.75 -17.92
CA LYS A 95 8.63 -8.77 -16.85
C LYS A 95 8.12 -8.09 -15.58
N HIS A 96 7.59 -6.86 -15.71
CA HIS A 96 7.12 -6.12 -14.55
C HIS A 96 5.83 -6.68 -13.96
N ALA A 97 4.99 -7.35 -14.74
CA ALA A 97 3.82 -8.06 -14.24
C ALA A 97 4.24 -9.23 -13.33
N GLN A 98 5.24 -10.02 -13.73
CA GLN A 98 5.80 -11.09 -12.90
C GLN A 98 6.40 -10.55 -11.60
N LEU A 99 7.16 -9.46 -11.68
CA LEU A 99 7.73 -8.83 -10.48
C LEU A 99 6.64 -8.26 -9.55
N LEU A 100 5.57 -7.71 -10.13
CA LEU A 100 4.45 -7.21 -9.35
C LEU A 100 3.71 -8.33 -8.62
N GLU A 101 3.54 -9.49 -9.27
CA GLU A 101 2.96 -10.68 -8.64
C GLU A 101 3.78 -11.13 -7.43
N LEU A 102 5.11 -11.18 -7.56
CA LEU A 102 6.02 -11.50 -6.45
C LEU A 102 5.92 -10.48 -5.31
N GLU A 103 5.92 -9.17 -5.61
CA GLU A 103 5.73 -8.11 -4.61
C GLU A 103 4.42 -8.28 -3.83
N TYR A 104 3.35 -8.70 -4.49
CA TYR A 104 2.07 -8.97 -3.84
C TYR A 104 2.13 -10.22 -2.96
N GLN A 105 2.72 -11.31 -3.47
CA GLN A 105 2.87 -12.56 -2.71
C GLN A 105 3.65 -12.31 -1.41
N GLU A 106 4.81 -11.65 -1.49
CA GLU A 106 5.64 -11.31 -0.33
C GLU A 106 4.86 -10.47 0.70
N LYS A 107 4.12 -9.45 0.25
CA LYS A 107 3.30 -8.63 1.15
C LYS A 107 2.18 -9.41 1.83
N TYR A 108 1.48 -10.27 1.10
CA TYR A 108 0.41 -11.07 1.69
C TYR A 108 0.95 -12.12 2.66
N GLU A 109 2.12 -12.70 2.38
CA GLU A 109 2.81 -13.59 3.32
C GLU A 109 3.24 -12.85 4.60
N GLU A 110 3.81 -11.66 4.47
CA GLU A 110 4.16 -10.81 5.62
C GLU A 110 2.93 -10.47 6.46
N GLU A 111 1.83 -10.07 5.82
CA GLU A 111 0.58 -9.73 6.52
C GLU A 111 -0.05 -10.96 7.19
N ALA A 112 -0.03 -12.13 6.55
CA ALA A 112 -0.50 -13.38 7.13
C ALA A 112 0.31 -13.76 8.38
N ASN A 113 1.64 -13.61 8.32
CA ASN A 113 2.52 -13.86 9.47
C ASN A 113 2.25 -12.88 10.62
N ASN A 114 2.05 -11.59 10.31
CA ASN A 114 1.70 -10.59 11.31
C ASN A 114 0.36 -10.91 12.00
N LEU A 115 -0.65 -11.31 11.23
CA LEU A 115 -1.95 -11.72 11.79
C LEU A 115 -1.82 -12.96 12.68
N LEU A 116 -0.97 -13.91 12.30
CA LEU A 116 -0.71 -15.10 13.11
C LEU A 116 -0.04 -14.74 14.45
N ASN A 117 0.92 -13.82 14.44
CA ASN A 117 1.57 -13.32 15.65
C ASN A 117 0.56 -12.62 16.56
N ILE A 118 -0.23 -11.69 16.04
CA ILE A 118 -1.29 -10.99 16.80
C ILE A 118 -2.29 -11.99 17.40
N ARG A 119 -2.67 -13.02 16.65
CA ARG A 119 -3.56 -14.07 17.15
C ARG A 119 -2.96 -14.84 18.33
N ASN A 120 -1.66 -15.12 18.29
CA ASN A 120 -0.95 -15.80 19.38
C ASN A 120 -0.85 -14.90 20.61
N GLU A 121 -0.48 -13.62 20.45
CA GLU A 121 -0.46 -12.64 21.54
C GLU A 121 -1.84 -12.49 22.20
N TYR A 122 -2.91 -12.44 21.41
CA TYR A 122 -4.27 -12.40 21.94
C TYR A 122 -4.62 -13.66 22.75
N ARG A 123 -4.20 -14.85 22.29
CA ARG A 123 -4.41 -16.11 23.03
C ARG A 123 -3.67 -16.10 24.36
N GLU A 124 -2.42 -15.64 24.38
CA GLU A 124 -1.63 -15.53 25.61
C GLU A 124 -2.25 -14.54 26.59
N ALA A 125 -2.66 -13.36 26.12
CA ALA A 125 -3.35 -12.36 26.94
C ALA A 125 -4.65 -12.92 27.53
N LYS A 126 -5.43 -13.64 26.73
CA LYS A 126 -6.67 -14.30 27.19
C LYS A 126 -6.37 -15.35 28.27
N SER A 127 -5.32 -16.15 28.11
CA SER A 127 -4.91 -17.13 29.14
C SER A 127 -4.56 -16.43 30.46
N LYS A 128 -3.74 -15.37 30.40
CA LYS A 128 -3.35 -14.60 31.59
C LYS A 128 -4.56 -14.03 32.34
N VAL A 129 -5.57 -13.53 31.61
CA VAL A 129 -6.81 -13.03 32.22
C VAL A 129 -7.57 -14.15 32.94
N LEU A 130 -7.65 -15.35 32.36
CA LEU A 130 -8.29 -16.50 33.00
C LEU A 130 -7.55 -16.95 34.25
N ASP A 131 -6.21 -16.97 34.22
CA ASP A 131 -5.38 -17.31 35.37
C ASP A 131 -5.55 -16.30 36.51
N LEU A 132 -5.51 -15.00 36.19
CA LEU A 132 -5.75 -13.93 37.16
C LEU A 132 -7.15 -14.04 37.78
N ARG A 133 -8.17 -14.31 36.96
CA ARG A 133 -9.54 -14.51 37.46
C ARG A 133 -9.60 -15.66 38.47
N ALA A 134 -8.99 -16.80 38.14
CA ALA A 134 -8.95 -17.95 39.05
C ALA A 134 -8.23 -17.62 40.37
N GLN A 135 -7.15 -16.83 40.32
CA GLN A 135 -6.44 -16.36 41.52
C GLN A 135 -7.33 -15.44 42.39
N TYR A 136 -8.07 -14.51 41.78
CA TYR A 136 -9.01 -13.66 42.51
C TYR A 136 -10.14 -14.47 43.13
N ASP A 137 -10.76 -15.39 42.39
CA ASP A 137 -11.82 -16.26 42.90
C ASP A 137 -11.34 -17.08 44.12
N ASN A 138 -10.12 -17.62 44.06
CA ASN A 138 -9.51 -18.31 45.20
C ASN A 138 -9.28 -17.40 46.42
N SER A 139 -8.86 -16.16 46.18
CA SER A 139 -8.60 -15.17 47.23
C SER A 139 -9.90 -14.72 47.91
N ILE A 140 -10.97 -14.52 47.14
CA ILE A 140 -12.31 -14.22 47.65
C ILE A 140 -12.81 -15.38 48.51
N ASN A 141 -12.74 -16.61 47.99
CA ASN A 141 -13.15 -17.81 48.73
C ASN A 141 -12.34 -18.02 50.01
N TYR A 142 -11.07 -17.60 50.04
CA TYR A 142 -10.26 -17.61 51.26
C TYR A 142 -10.74 -16.55 52.25
N ALA A 143 -10.95 -15.31 51.80
CA ALA A 143 -11.44 -14.23 52.64
C ALA A 143 -12.82 -14.57 53.26
N ASP A 144 -13.75 -15.11 52.48
CA ASP A 144 -15.07 -15.54 52.96
C ASP A 144 -14.95 -16.60 54.07
N ARG A 145 -14.05 -17.57 53.91
CA ARG A 145 -13.78 -18.59 54.93
C ARG A 145 -13.24 -17.96 56.22
N GLN A 146 -12.34 -16.99 56.12
CA GLN A 146 -11.80 -16.30 57.30
C GLN A 146 -12.86 -15.43 57.99
N ILE A 147 -13.69 -14.72 57.23
CA ILE A 147 -14.81 -13.92 57.76
C ILE A 147 -15.78 -14.83 58.52
N ASN A 148 -16.19 -15.95 57.91
CA ASN A 148 -17.09 -16.91 58.55
C ASN A 148 -16.49 -17.48 59.83
N ARG A 149 -15.20 -17.83 59.81
CA ARG A 149 -14.48 -18.31 61.00
C ARG A 149 -14.48 -17.26 62.12
N LEU A 150 -14.17 -16.01 61.81
CA LEU A 150 -14.18 -14.92 62.80
C LEU A 150 -15.59 -14.68 63.36
N ALA A 151 -16.63 -14.77 62.52
CA ALA A 151 -18.02 -14.64 62.97
C ALA A 151 -18.43 -15.78 63.92
N ASP A 152 -18.02 -17.02 63.62
CA ASP A 152 -18.23 -18.18 64.49
C ASP A 152 -17.47 -18.01 65.81
N GLU A 153 -16.19 -17.64 65.77
CA GLU A 153 -15.37 -17.37 66.97
C GLU A 153 -15.98 -16.26 67.84
N TYR A 154 -16.46 -15.18 67.23
CA TYR A 154 -17.15 -14.08 67.93
C TYR A 154 -18.47 -14.55 68.57
N ASN A 155 -19.27 -15.35 67.86
CA ASN A 155 -20.51 -15.90 68.39
C ASN A 155 -20.28 -16.86 69.56
N VAL A 156 -19.23 -17.70 69.49
CA VAL A 156 -18.81 -18.57 70.60
C VAL A 156 -18.38 -17.74 71.81
N GLN A 157 -17.56 -16.69 71.61
CA GLN A 157 -17.18 -15.78 72.70
C GLN A 157 -18.40 -15.12 73.35
N LYS A 158 -19.35 -14.62 72.54
CA LYS A 158 -20.58 -14.00 73.06
C LYS A 158 -21.42 -14.99 73.88
N GLN A 159 -21.50 -16.25 73.45
CA GLN A 159 -22.17 -17.32 74.20
C GLN A 159 -21.41 -17.69 75.49
N MET A 160 -20.09 -17.69 75.50
CA MET A 160 -19.28 -17.88 76.71
C MET A 160 -19.47 -16.74 77.72
N ILE A 161 -19.65 -15.50 77.25
CA ILE A 161 -19.93 -14.33 78.10
C ILE A 161 -21.37 -14.37 78.65
N HIS A 162 -22.35 -14.81 77.85
CA HIS A 162 -23.76 -14.88 78.28
C HIS A 162 -24.09 -16.12 79.13
N ASN A 163 -23.43 -17.26 78.91
CA ASN A 163 -23.57 -18.46 79.73
C ASN A 163 -22.57 -18.37 80.89
N GLY A 164 -22.89 -17.54 81.88
CA GLY A 164 -22.08 -17.36 83.08
C GLY A 164 -21.82 -18.66 83.84
N LYS A 165 -20.74 -19.35 83.49
CA LYS A 165 -19.97 -20.23 84.38
C LYS A 165 -18.49 -19.99 84.12
N SER A 166 -17.93 -19.13 84.96
CA SER A 166 -16.49 -19.04 85.18
C SER A 166 -15.92 -20.44 85.47
N ALA A 167 -14.99 -20.89 84.64
CA ALA A 167 -14.07 -21.97 84.98
C ALA A 167 -12.82 -21.91 84.10
N GLY A 168 -11.77 -21.28 84.62
CA GLY A 168 -10.37 -21.73 84.53
C GLY A 168 -9.68 -21.79 83.16
N ASN A 169 -8.62 -20.98 83.04
CA ASN A 169 -7.48 -21.14 82.12
C ASN A 169 -7.79 -21.44 80.64
N THR A 170 -7.88 -20.39 79.82
CA THR A 170 -7.52 -20.46 78.41
C THR A 170 -6.31 -19.53 78.16
N PRO A 171 -5.15 -20.06 77.71
CA PRO A 171 -3.97 -19.26 77.42
C PRO A 171 -4.07 -18.80 75.97
N PHE A 172 -4.58 -17.59 75.74
CA PHE A 172 -4.36 -16.92 74.46
C PHE A 172 -3.80 -15.54 74.77
N TYR A 173 -2.47 -15.46 74.81
CA TYR A 173 -1.76 -14.21 74.63
C TYR A 173 -2.11 -13.67 73.24
N HIS A 174 -2.69 -12.48 73.18
CA HIS A 174 -2.72 -11.71 71.94
C HIS A 174 -1.38 -10.96 71.82
N GLU A 175 -0.41 -11.55 71.12
CA GLU A 175 0.64 -10.74 70.51
C GLU A 175 0.03 -10.06 69.30
N LEU A 176 -0.11 -8.73 69.39
CA LEU A 176 -0.58 -7.90 68.29
C LEU A 176 0.63 -7.56 67.41
N TYR A 177 0.61 -8.04 66.17
CA TYR A 177 1.58 -7.69 65.14
C TYR A 177 1.02 -6.60 64.23
N THR A 178 1.89 -5.69 63.79
CA THR A 178 1.56 -4.74 62.72
C THR A 178 1.44 -5.47 61.36
N PRO A 179 0.85 -4.85 60.31
CA PRO A 179 0.70 -5.48 58.99
C PRO A 179 2.01 -5.93 58.32
N THR A 180 3.17 -5.52 58.85
CA THR A 180 4.52 -5.90 58.40
C THR A 180 5.22 -6.93 59.30
N GLY A 181 4.56 -7.42 60.37
CA GLY A 181 5.04 -8.55 61.17
C GLY A 181 5.97 -8.24 62.34
N GLU A 182 5.99 -7.01 62.86
CA GLU A 182 6.77 -6.67 64.07
C GLU A 182 5.88 -6.59 65.33
N ASP A 183 6.43 -7.08 66.45
CA ASP A 183 5.80 -7.11 67.77
C ASP A 183 5.54 -5.72 68.34
N ILE A 184 4.29 -5.45 68.75
CA ILE A 184 3.96 -4.24 69.51
C ILE A 184 4.18 -4.54 71.00
N LYS A 185 5.29 -4.03 71.56
CA LYS A 185 5.50 -4.02 73.01
C LYS A 185 4.57 -2.98 73.66
N VAL A 186 3.75 -3.43 74.61
CA VAL A 186 3.04 -2.58 75.58
C VAL A 186 4.01 -2.14 76.67
#